data_AF-A0A0Q8D663-F1
#
_entry.id   AF-A0A0Q8D663-F1
#
_cell.length_a   1.000
_cell.length_b   1.000
_cell.length_c   1.000
_cell.angle_alpha   90.00
_cell.angle_beta   90.00
_cell.angle_gamma   90.00
#
_symmetry.space_group_name_H-M   'P 1'
#
loop_
_entity.id
_entity.type
_entity.pdbx_description
1 polymer ?
#
loop_
_entity_poly.entity_id
_entity_poly.type
_entity_poly.pdbx_seq_one_letter_code
_entity_poly.pdbx_strand_id
1 'polypeptide(L)'
;MARAVSLLLASCLSLGLLFLPAMRGGGMTAAGHGLLTPLMLAICAGFVHGVGYRPLHSWLRAALHPALLWPAMLVLALSWARSF
;
A
#
# COMPACT_ATOMS: atom_id res chain seq x y z
N MET A 1 -9.01 -8.61 -14.40
CA MET A 1 -9.49 -7.46 -13.59
C MET A 1 -8.67 -7.20 -12.33
N ALA A 2 -8.31 -8.22 -11.53
CA ALA A 2 -7.53 -8.03 -10.29
C ALA A 2 -6.23 -7.20 -10.43
N ARG A 3 -5.52 -7.34 -11.55
CA ARG A 3 -4.32 -6.54 -11.87
C ARG A 3 -4.61 -5.04 -11.97
N ALA A 4 -5.64 -4.66 -12.74
CA ALA A 4 -6.03 -3.27 -12.90
C ALA A 4 -6.51 -2.66 -11.57
N VAL A 5 -7.26 -3.43 -10.78
CA VAL A 5 -7.68 -3.01 -9.42
C VAL A 5 -6.46 -2.76 -8.53
N SER A 6 -5.46 -3.64 -8.57
CA SER A 6 -4.25 -3.48 -7.77
C SER A 6 -3.41 -2.26 -8.20
N LEU A 7 -3.30 -2.00 -9.51
CA LEU A 7 -2.68 -0.77 -10.01
C LEU A 7 -3.44 0.47 -9.55
N LEU A 8 -4.77 0.46 -9.67
CA LEU A 8 -5.60 1.59 -9.26
C LEU A 8 -5.45 1.86 -7.76
N LEU A 9 -5.55 0.84 -6.92
CA LEU A 9 -5.37 0.96 -5.47
C LEU A 9 -3.97 1.48 -5.12
N ALA A 10 -2.91 0.92 -5.70
CA ALA A 10 -1.55 1.34 -5.44
C ALA A 10 -1.31 2.80 -5.87
N SER A 11 -1.82 3.20 -7.04
CA SER A 11 -1.76 4.58 -7.53
C SER A 11 -2.51 5.54 -6.62
N CYS A 12 -3.77 5.22 -6.26
CA CYS A 12 -4.58 6.05 -5.36
C CYS A 12 -3.91 6.23 -4.00
N LEU A 13 -3.36 5.15 -3.41
CA LEU A 13 -2.65 5.22 -2.14
C LEU A 13 -1.34 5.99 -2.23
N SER A 14 -0.59 5.86 -3.34
CA SER A 14 0.63 6.64 -3.57
C SER A 14 0.34 8.14 -3.65
N LEU A 15 -0.73 8.53 -4.38
CA LEU A 15 -1.20 9.91 -4.43
C LEU A 15 -1.66 10.38 -3.04
N GLY A 16 -2.37 9.51 -2.30
CA GLY A 16 -2.75 9.78 -0.92
C GLY A 16 -1.55 10.07 -0.01
N LEU A 17 -0.51 9.24 -0.06
CA LEU A 17 0.74 9.44 0.70
C LEU A 17 1.43 10.76 0.33
N LEU A 18 1.37 11.16 -0.95
CA LEU A 18 2.00 12.38 -1.42
C LEU A 18 1.27 13.65 -0.94
N PHE A 19 -0.06 13.67 -1.03
CA PHE A 19 -0.84 14.89 -0.81
C PHE A 19 -1.42 15.01 0.60
N LEU A 20 -1.82 13.91 1.24
CA LEU A 20 -2.54 13.96 2.53
C LEU A 20 -1.72 14.58 3.68
N PRO A 21 -0.41 14.29 3.84
CA PRO A 21 0.40 14.94 4.88
C PRO A 21 0.53 16.44 4.66
N ALA A 22 0.77 16.86 3.42
CA ALA A 22 0.89 18.27 3.05
C ALA A 22 -0.41 19.04 3.33
N MET A 23 -1.57 18.43 3.07
CA MET A 23 -2.87 19.04 3.38
C MET A 23 -3.19 19.11 4.88
N ARG A 24 -2.67 18.18 5.69
CA ARG A 24 -2.95 18.14 7.14
C ARG A 24 -2.14 19.15 7.94
N GLY A 25 -1.06 19.71 7.37
CA GLY A 25 -0.33 20.84 7.96
C GLY A 25 0.39 20.59 9.30
N GLY A 26 0.21 19.41 9.90
CA GLY A 26 0.85 18.98 11.15
C GLY A 26 2.02 18.03 10.93
N GLY A 27 2.98 18.03 11.84
CA GLY A 27 4.10 17.10 11.85
C GLY A 27 3.62 15.66 12.07
N MET A 28 4.20 14.71 11.33
CA MET A 28 3.83 13.30 11.43
C MET A 28 4.30 12.71 12.78
N THR A 29 3.41 11.98 13.46
CA THR A 29 3.77 11.31 14.72
C THR A 29 4.80 10.21 14.49
N ALA A 30 5.54 9.83 15.54
CA ALA A 30 6.50 8.71 15.47
C ALA A 30 5.82 7.40 15.02
N ALA A 31 4.58 7.16 15.49
CA ALA A 31 3.76 6.02 15.07
C ALA A 31 3.40 6.09 13.59
N GLY A 32 3.01 7.26 13.08
CA GLY A 32 2.72 7.46 11.66
C GLY A 32 3.92 7.27 10.76
N HIS A 33 5.11 7.71 11.20
CA HIS A 33 6.35 7.45 10.49
C HIS A 33 6.67 5.94 10.44
N GLY A 34 6.50 5.22 11.55
CA GLY A 34 6.73 3.77 11.60
C GLY A 34 5.80 2.96 10.67
N LEU A 35 4.59 3.47 10.41
CA LEU A 35 3.63 2.82 9.50
C LEU A 35 3.91 3.08 8.01
N LEU A 36 4.75 4.05 7.66
CA LEU A 36 5.07 4.34 6.27
C LEU A 36 5.79 3.19 5.58
N THR A 37 6.80 2.60 6.21
CA THR A 37 7.57 1.50 5.61
C THR A 37 6.69 0.31 5.21
N PRO A 38 5.86 -0.29 6.10
CA PRO A 38 5.00 -1.39 5.71
C PRO A 38 3.94 -0.96 4.69
N LEU A 39 3.40 0.26 4.77
CA LEU A 39 2.43 0.78 3.81
C LEU A 39 3.04 0.93 2.42
N MET A 40 4.23 1.51 2.31
CA MET A 40 4.98 1.62 1.05
C MET A 40 5.29 0.25 0.47
N LEU A 41 5.70 -0.72 1.30
CA LEU A 41 5.94 -2.09 0.85
C LEU A 41 4.67 -2.73 0.26
N ALA A 42 3.52 -2.54 0.91
CA ALA A 42 2.24 -3.02 0.42
C ALA A 42 1.83 -2.35 -0.90
N ILE A 43 2.05 -1.03 -1.04
CA ILE A 43 1.82 -0.28 -2.28
C ILE A 43 2.72 -0.80 -3.41
N CYS A 44 4.02 -1.01 -3.14
CA CYS A 44 4.96 -1.59 -4.09
C CYS A 44 4.53 -2.99 -4.53
N ALA A 45 4.12 -3.85 -3.59
CA ALA A 45 3.56 -5.16 -3.91
C ALA A 45 2.27 -5.04 -4.77
N GLY A 46 1.43 -4.03 -4.51
CA GLY A 46 0.30 -3.62 -5.33
C GLY A 46 0.68 -3.35 -6.78
N PHE A 47 1.71 -2.53 -7.01
CA PHE A 47 2.26 -2.26 -8.34
C PHE A 47 2.82 -3.52 -9.00
N VAL A 48 3.63 -4.31 -8.29
CA VAL A 48 4.24 -5.55 -8.80
C VAL A 48 3.17 -6.55 -9.25
N HIS A 49 2.14 -6.77 -8.43
CA HIS A 49 0.98 -7.57 -8.82
C HIS A 49 0.27 -6.96 -10.04
N GLY A 50 0.06 -5.65 -10.01
CA GLY A 50 -0.63 -4.89 -11.04
C GLY A 50 0.00 -4.99 -12.43
N VAL A 51 1.32 -4.81 -12.53
CA VAL A 51 2.08 -4.96 -13.79
C VAL A 51 2.12 -6.41 -14.27
N GLY A 52 1.75 -7.39 -13.43
CA GLY A 52 1.60 -8.79 -13.79
C GLY A 52 2.85 -9.64 -13.57
N TYR A 53 3.75 -9.19 -12.70
CA TYR A 53 4.90 -10.00 -12.30
C TYR A 53 4.43 -11.32 -11.66
N ARG A 54 5.06 -12.43 -12.06
CA ARG A 54 4.76 -13.77 -11.55
C ARG A 54 6.00 -14.32 -10.83
N PRO A 55 6.02 -14.31 -9.48
CA PRO A 55 7.14 -14.87 -8.73
C PRO A 55 7.37 -16.35 -9.01
N LEU A 56 8.64 -16.77 -8.97
CA LEU A 56 9.03 -18.18 -9.06
C LEU A 56 8.74 -18.94 -7.76
N HIS A 57 8.91 -18.30 -6.61
CA HIS A 57 8.66 -18.92 -5.29
C HIS A 57 7.19 -18.84 -4.88
N SER A 58 6.68 -19.93 -4.29
CA SER A 58 5.28 -20.07 -3.86
C SER A 58 4.87 -19.10 -2.76
N TRP A 59 5.74 -18.85 -1.79
CA TRP A 59 5.48 -17.90 -0.70
C TRP A 59 5.33 -16.47 -1.22
N LEU A 60 6.13 -16.07 -2.22
CA LEU A 60 6.04 -14.73 -2.81
C LEU A 60 4.78 -14.59 -3.69
N ARG A 61 4.34 -15.68 -4.34
CA ARG A 61 3.02 -15.72 -5.00
C ARG A 61 1.87 -15.53 -4.00
N ALA A 62 1.96 -16.13 -2.81
CA ALA A 62 0.97 -15.94 -1.76
C ALA A 62 0.97 -14.50 -1.24
N ALA A 63 2.16 -13.90 -1.03
CA ALA A 63 2.29 -12.51 -0.62
C ALA A 63 1.69 -11.52 -1.64
N LEU A 64 1.83 -11.80 -2.94
CA LEU A 64 1.25 -11.00 -4.03
C LEU A 64 -0.19 -11.44 -4.40
N HIS A 65 -0.80 -12.35 -3.66
CA HIS A 65 -2.16 -12.77 -3.94
C HIS A 65 -3.12 -11.62 -3.61
N PRO A 66 -4.04 -11.24 -4.52
CA PRO A 66 -4.88 -10.06 -4.34
C PRO A 66 -5.74 -10.13 -3.07
N ALA A 67 -6.17 -11.34 -2.68
CA ALA A 67 -6.94 -11.55 -1.46
C ALA A 67 -6.17 -11.21 -0.16
N LEU A 68 -4.83 -11.25 -0.16
CA LEU A 68 -4.00 -10.82 0.97
C LEU A 68 -3.54 -9.37 0.80
N LEU A 69 -3.20 -9.01 -0.43
CA LEU A 69 -2.63 -7.72 -0.78
C LEU A 69 -3.60 -6.56 -0.57
N TRP A 70 -4.88 -6.71 -0.97
CA TRP A 70 -5.86 -5.63 -0.83
C TRP A 70 -6.21 -5.35 0.63
N PRO A 71 -6.50 -6.35 1.48
CA PRO A 71 -6.69 -6.11 2.91
C PRO A 71 -5.45 -5.50 3.56
N ALA A 72 -4.24 -5.96 3.21
CA ALA A 72 -3.01 -5.39 3.75
C ALA A 72 -2.88 -3.90 3.42
N MET A 73 -3.05 -3.52 2.15
CA MET A 73 -3.03 -2.12 1.72
C MET A 73 -4.10 -1.29 2.44
N LEU A 74 -5.34 -1.81 2.55
CA LEU A 74 -6.44 -1.12 3.20
C LEU A 74 -6.19 -0.90 4.70
N VAL A 75 -5.80 -1.95 5.42
CA VAL A 75 -5.54 -1.89 6.87
C VAL A 75 -4.38 -0.94 7.16
N LEU A 76 -3.28 -1.04 6.42
CA LEU A 76 -2.12 -0.16 6.61
C LEU A 76 -2.47 1.29 6.29
N ALA A 77 -3.21 1.54 5.21
CA ALA A 77 -3.64 2.88 4.84
C ALA A 77 -4.57 3.50 5.90
N LEU A 78 -5.53 2.73 6.41
CA LEU A 78 -6.45 3.20 7.46
C LEU A 78 -5.74 3.44 8.79
N SER A 79 -4.83 2.55 9.18
CA SER A 79 -4.02 2.73 10.40
C SER A 79 -3.12 3.96 10.29
N TRP A 80 -2.47 4.14 9.15
CA TRP A 80 -1.64 5.32 8.88
C TRP A 80 -2.48 6.60 8.86
N ALA A 81 -3.65 6.60 8.20
CA ALA A 81 -4.53 7.77 8.17
C ALA A 81 -5.06 8.20 9.55
N ARG A 82 -5.13 7.27 10.51
CA ARG A 82 -5.51 7.52 11.92
C ARG A 82 -4.33 7.93 12.82
N SER A 83 -3.10 7.88 12.32
CA SER A 83 -1.88 8.18 13.09
C SER A 83 -1.45 9.66 13.02
N PHE A 84 -2.28 10.50 12.41
CA PHE A 84 -2.12 11.95 12.36
C PHE A 84 -2.91 12.61 13.48
#